data_AF-A0A1L7WEJ7-F1
#
_entry.id   AF-A0A1L7WEJ7-F1
#
_cell.length_a   1.000
_cell.length_b   1.000
_cell.length_c   1.000
_cell.angle_alpha   90.00
_cell.angle_beta   90.00
_cell.angle_gamma   90.00
#
_symmetry.space_group_name_H-M   'P 1'
#
loop_
_entity.id
_entity.type
_entity.pdbx_description
1 polymer ?
#
loop_
_entity_poly.entity_id
_entity_poly.type
_entity_poly.pdbx_seq_one_letter_code
_entity_poly.pdbx_strand_id
1 'polypeptide(L)'
;MATPSASRRSDRTAEKKITPLNRWDPENIVTLFAAEDESAKPLKIHKDVACHYSPVFKAAFNSRFTEGETQTYKLEDVGQKTVRLLIHWMYHQELDVGKTTSQTKSLTDKMLIELWVLADKLLIPPLQNSIVQELERQRKRFKATSTSCINYVYEKTAPGSPLRRLFVSWCAWNVARSRFEDRPEHFPKEMLLDLVQLLAQRVPTSTKEALAKERDMKEFEVPLGEDEDEDDIMEDSD
;
A
#
# COMPACT_ATOMS: atom_id res chain seq x y z
N MET A 1 -10.21 5.54 50.25
CA MET A 1 -11.10 5.41 49.08
C MET A 1 -10.32 4.71 47.99
N ALA A 2 -10.69 3.46 47.69
CA ALA A 2 -10.03 2.63 46.69
C ALA A 2 -10.65 2.89 45.32
N THR A 3 -9.83 3.19 44.31
CA THR A 3 -10.24 3.28 42.91
C THR A 3 -10.06 1.92 42.23
N PRO A 4 -11.02 1.40 41.45
CA PRO A 4 -10.91 0.08 40.86
C PRO A 4 -10.04 0.06 39.61
N SER A 5 -9.27 -1.01 39.52
CA SER A 5 -8.47 -1.51 38.40
C SER A 5 -9.28 -1.59 37.09
N ALA A 6 -8.80 -0.89 36.05
CA ALA A 6 -9.20 -1.14 34.67
C ALA A 6 -8.22 -2.14 34.05
N SER A 7 -8.52 -3.43 34.22
CA SER A 7 -7.87 -4.53 33.53
C SER A 7 -8.05 -4.38 32.01
N ARG A 8 -7.04 -3.83 31.31
CA ARG A 8 -6.90 -3.95 29.86
C ARG A 8 -6.73 -5.43 29.52
N ARG A 9 -7.83 -6.10 29.15
CA ARG A 9 -7.79 -7.35 28.41
C ARG A 9 -7.09 -7.07 27.08
N SER A 10 -5.82 -7.46 26.99
CA SER A 10 -5.15 -7.58 25.70
C SER A 10 -5.79 -8.75 24.96
N ASP A 11 -6.73 -8.47 24.08
CA ASP A 11 -7.12 -9.42 23.03
C ASP A 11 -5.89 -9.61 22.14
N ARG A 12 -5.02 -10.55 22.51
CA ARG A 12 -4.05 -11.15 21.59
C ARG A 12 -4.88 -11.98 20.63
N THR A 13 -5.33 -11.39 19.53
CA THR A 13 -5.69 -12.14 18.33
C THR A 13 -4.43 -12.90 17.92
N ALA A 14 -4.33 -14.16 18.35
CA ALA A 14 -3.29 -15.07 17.89
C ALA A 14 -3.38 -15.12 16.36
N GLU A 15 -2.33 -14.65 15.69
CA GLU A 15 -2.19 -14.79 14.24
C GLU A 15 -2.35 -16.27 13.89
N LYS A 16 -3.48 -16.65 13.31
CA LYS A 16 -3.70 -18.00 12.79
C LYS A 16 -2.77 -18.17 11.59
N LYS A 17 -1.55 -18.66 11.83
CA LYS A 17 -0.67 -19.13 10.77
C LYS A 17 -1.35 -20.30 10.08
N ILE A 18 -1.55 -20.20 8.77
CA ILE A 18 -2.03 -21.34 7.98
C ILE A 18 -0.95 -22.43 8.06
N THR A 19 -1.36 -23.65 8.39
CA THR A 19 -0.44 -24.79 8.40
C THR A 19 0.04 -25.05 6.98
N PRO A 20 1.35 -25.14 6.73
CA PRO A 20 1.85 -25.49 5.40
C PRO A 20 1.28 -26.81 4.90
N LEU A 21 0.91 -26.86 3.63
CA LEU A 21 0.45 -28.09 3.00
C LEU A 21 1.67 -28.97 2.66
N ASN A 22 1.76 -30.15 3.28
CA ASN A 22 2.92 -31.05 3.14
C ASN A 22 2.71 -32.19 2.12
N ARG A 23 1.50 -32.34 1.58
CA ARG A 23 1.16 -33.33 0.55
C ARG A 23 0.17 -32.74 -0.44
N TRP A 24 0.40 -33.03 -1.70
CA TRP A 24 -0.46 -32.70 -2.83
C TRP A 24 -0.29 -33.79 -3.89
N ASP A 25 -1.30 -33.99 -4.73
CA ASP A 25 -1.19 -34.89 -5.87
C ASP A 25 -0.29 -34.27 -6.96
N PRO A 26 0.84 -34.90 -7.33
CA PRO A 26 1.76 -34.38 -8.35
C PRO A 26 1.12 -34.19 -9.73
N GLU A 27 0.09 -34.97 -10.06
CA GLU A 27 -0.56 -34.92 -11.37
C GLU A 27 -1.69 -33.87 -11.43
N ASN A 28 -2.15 -33.38 -10.27
CA ASN A 28 -3.27 -32.47 -10.17
C ASN A 28 -2.80 -31.00 -10.24
N ILE A 29 -2.64 -30.50 -11.47
CA ILE A 29 -2.07 -29.18 -11.76
C ILE A 29 -3.12 -28.25 -12.39
N VAL A 30 -3.16 -27.01 -11.92
CA VAL A 30 -3.92 -25.90 -12.52
C VAL A 30 -2.97 -24.86 -13.11
N THR A 31 -3.49 -24.03 -14.02
CA THR A 31 -2.68 -23.01 -14.71
C THR A 31 -3.18 -21.60 -14.41
N LEU A 32 -2.27 -20.73 -13.97
CA LEU A 32 -2.51 -19.32 -13.73
C LEU A 32 -1.94 -18.47 -14.88
N PHE A 33 -2.72 -17.48 -15.31
CA PHE A 33 -2.33 -16.53 -16.35
C PHE A 33 -2.27 -15.11 -15.79
N ALA A 34 -1.21 -14.37 -16.11
CA ALA A 34 -1.09 -12.95 -15.80
C ALA A 34 -1.77 -12.14 -16.92
N ALA A 35 -2.78 -11.32 -16.61
CA ALA A 35 -3.57 -10.64 -17.62
C ALA A 35 -2.85 -9.49 -18.33
N GLU A 36 -1.83 -8.89 -17.71
CA GLU A 36 -1.12 -7.72 -18.27
C GLU A 36 -0.23 -8.05 -19.47
N ASP A 37 0.05 -9.32 -19.73
CA ASP A 37 0.93 -9.76 -20.81
C ASP A 37 0.23 -10.87 -21.60
N GLU A 38 -0.28 -10.52 -22.79
CA GLU A 38 -0.95 -11.46 -23.70
C GLU A 38 -0.03 -12.60 -24.15
N SER A 39 1.29 -12.39 -24.06
CA SER A 39 2.33 -13.40 -24.33
C SER A 39 2.84 -14.09 -23.06
N ALA A 40 2.25 -13.81 -21.90
CA ALA A 40 2.69 -14.35 -20.62
C ALA A 40 2.64 -15.86 -20.64
N LYS A 41 3.80 -16.48 -20.35
CA LYS A 41 3.87 -17.93 -20.25
C LYS A 41 2.95 -18.44 -19.13
N PRO A 42 2.17 -19.50 -19.37
CA PRO A 42 1.32 -20.12 -18.36
C PRO A 42 2.15 -20.54 -17.14
N LEU A 43 1.65 -20.24 -15.94
CA LEU A 43 2.29 -20.58 -14.68
C LEU A 43 1.54 -21.72 -14.02
N LYS A 44 2.20 -22.87 -13.85
CA LYS A 44 1.59 -24.07 -13.29
C LYS A 44 1.76 -24.13 -11.77
N ILE A 45 0.71 -24.57 -11.08
CA ILE A 45 0.71 -24.80 -9.62
C ILE A 45 -0.15 -26.02 -9.31
N HIS A 46 0.20 -26.77 -8.27
CA HIS A 46 -0.64 -27.88 -7.81
C HIS A 46 -1.98 -27.34 -7.30
N LYS A 47 -3.08 -27.96 -7.74
CA LYS A 47 -4.45 -27.56 -7.41
C LYS A 47 -4.66 -27.54 -5.90
N ASP A 48 -4.17 -28.56 -5.20
CA ASP A 48 -4.30 -28.69 -3.75
C ASP A 48 -3.62 -27.51 -3.02
N VAL A 49 -2.45 -27.08 -3.49
CA VAL A 49 -1.72 -25.94 -2.95
C VAL A 49 -2.51 -24.65 -3.18
N ALA A 50 -2.97 -24.40 -4.41
CA ALA A 50 -3.76 -23.21 -4.73
C ALA A 50 -5.06 -23.14 -3.89
N CYS A 51 -5.78 -24.26 -3.78
CA CYS A 51 -7.04 -24.35 -3.05
C CYS A 51 -6.87 -24.30 -1.52
N HIS A 52 -5.71 -24.72 -1.00
CA HIS A 52 -5.40 -24.65 0.43
C HIS A 52 -5.28 -23.22 0.92
N TYR A 53 -4.63 -22.35 0.13
CA TYR A 53 -4.37 -20.97 0.52
C TYR A 53 -5.41 -19.95 0.05
N SER A 54 -6.11 -20.23 -1.05
CA SER A 54 -7.11 -19.32 -1.59
C SER A 54 -8.49 -19.98 -1.65
N PRO A 55 -9.47 -19.51 -0.85
CA PRO A 55 -10.85 -20.00 -0.97
C PRO A 55 -11.46 -19.62 -2.32
N VAL A 56 -10.96 -18.57 -2.98
CA VAL A 56 -11.36 -18.18 -4.34
C VAL A 56 -10.92 -19.24 -5.35
N PHE A 57 -9.66 -19.67 -5.32
CA PHE A 57 -9.19 -20.78 -6.15
C PHE A 57 -9.91 -22.08 -5.83
N LYS A 58 -10.16 -22.36 -4.54
CA LYS A 58 -10.95 -23.52 -4.13
C LYS A 58 -12.35 -23.51 -4.73
N ALA A 59 -13.03 -22.37 -4.71
CA ALA A 59 -14.35 -22.23 -5.31
C ALA A 59 -14.28 -22.38 -6.84
N ALA A 60 -13.35 -21.67 -7.49
CA ALA A 60 -13.23 -21.64 -8.95
C ALA A 60 -12.89 -23.02 -9.55
N PHE A 61 -11.80 -23.65 -9.10
CA PHE A 61 -11.32 -24.91 -9.68
C PHE A 61 -12.16 -26.13 -9.33
N ASN A 62 -13.09 -26.02 -8.38
CA ASN A 62 -14.03 -27.08 -8.01
C ASN A 62 -15.48 -26.74 -8.39
N SER A 63 -15.68 -25.71 -9.23
CA SER A 63 -17.00 -25.34 -9.74
C SER A 63 -17.32 -26.03 -11.08
N ARG A 64 -18.52 -25.77 -11.60
CA ARG A 64 -18.93 -26.13 -12.97
C ARG A 64 -18.83 -24.95 -13.95
N PHE A 65 -18.13 -23.89 -13.57
CA PHE A 65 -17.86 -22.75 -14.45
C PHE A 65 -16.59 -22.99 -15.25
N THR A 66 -16.26 -22.06 -16.15
CA THR A 66 -15.12 -22.16 -17.07
C THR A 66 -13.84 -22.55 -16.36
N GLU A 67 -13.49 -21.94 -15.22
CA GLU A 67 -12.28 -22.23 -14.46
C GLU A 67 -12.24 -23.68 -13.92
N GLY A 68 -13.41 -24.21 -13.57
CA GLY A 68 -13.58 -25.59 -13.13
C GLY A 68 -13.46 -26.61 -14.26
N GLU A 69 -13.86 -26.25 -15.48
CA GLU A 69 -13.72 -27.11 -16.65
C GLU A 69 -12.32 -27.04 -17.26
N THR A 70 -11.76 -25.84 -17.40
CA THR A 70 -10.46 -25.61 -18.03
C THR A 70 -9.29 -25.84 -17.10
N GLN A 71 -9.52 -25.83 -15.77
CA GLN A 71 -8.45 -25.81 -14.76
C GLN A 71 -7.47 -24.65 -14.97
N THR A 72 -7.99 -23.52 -15.46
CA THR A 72 -7.24 -22.28 -15.69
C THR A 72 -7.85 -21.11 -14.94
N TYR A 73 -7.02 -20.15 -14.53
CA TYR A 73 -7.49 -18.92 -13.88
C TYR A 73 -6.69 -17.71 -14.38
N LYS A 74 -7.39 -16.65 -14.81
CA LYS A 74 -6.77 -15.40 -15.26
C LYS A 74 -6.74 -14.39 -14.12
N LEU A 75 -5.55 -13.92 -13.76
CA LEU A 75 -5.33 -12.93 -12.71
C LEU A 75 -5.22 -11.55 -13.34
N GLU A 76 -6.22 -10.73 -13.07
CA GLU A 76 -6.34 -9.36 -13.60
C GLU A 76 -5.39 -8.37 -12.90
N ASP A 77 -4.99 -7.32 -13.62
CA ASP A 77 -4.16 -6.21 -13.11
C ASP A 77 -2.79 -6.62 -12.52
N VAL A 78 -2.21 -7.75 -12.96
CA VAL A 78 -0.91 -8.21 -12.48
C VAL A 78 -0.06 -8.81 -13.60
N GLY A 79 1.25 -8.54 -13.53
CA GLY A 79 2.25 -9.11 -14.40
C GLY A 79 2.76 -10.48 -13.95
N GLN A 80 3.47 -11.18 -14.85
CA GLN A 80 3.94 -12.55 -14.62
C GLN A 80 4.85 -12.68 -13.38
N LYS A 81 5.65 -11.65 -13.05
CA LYS A 81 6.54 -11.66 -11.87
C LYS A 81 5.74 -11.68 -10.56
N THR A 82 4.66 -10.91 -10.49
CA THR A 82 3.75 -10.85 -9.33
C THR A 82 3.08 -12.21 -9.11
N VAL A 83 2.62 -12.87 -10.18
CA VAL A 83 2.05 -14.22 -10.10
C VAL A 83 3.08 -15.27 -9.68
N ARG A 84 4.33 -15.17 -10.16
CA ARG A 84 5.42 -16.06 -9.69
C ARG A 84 5.68 -15.88 -8.19
N LEU A 85 5.65 -14.65 -7.70
CA LEU A 85 5.84 -14.37 -6.27
C LEU A 85 4.68 -14.91 -5.43
N LEU A 86 3.44 -14.84 -5.91
CA LEU A 86 2.28 -15.50 -5.31
C LEU A 86 2.51 -17.01 -5.17
N ILE A 87 2.89 -17.67 -6.28
CA ILE A 87 3.13 -19.11 -6.31
C ILE A 87 4.26 -19.49 -5.35
N HIS A 88 5.36 -18.75 -5.37
CA HIS A 88 6.48 -18.97 -4.45
C HIS A 88 6.02 -18.91 -2.98
N TRP A 89 5.24 -17.88 -2.62
CA TRP A 89 4.71 -17.77 -1.27
C TRP A 89 3.77 -18.91 -0.92
N MET A 90 2.92 -19.39 -1.84
CA MET A 90 2.04 -20.54 -1.56
C MET A 90 2.85 -21.81 -1.22
N TYR A 91 3.96 -22.06 -1.90
CA TYR A 91 4.81 -23.22 -1.57
C TYR A 91 5.64 -23.03 -0.30
N HIS A 92 6.23 -21.85 -0.11
CA HIS A 92 7.29 -21.65 0.88
C HIS A 92 6.87 -20.81 2.08
N GLN A 93 5.72 -20.14 2.02
CA GLN A 93 5.25 -19.14 2.98
C GLN A 93 6.27 -17.99 3.19
N GLU A 94 7.07 -17.73 2.14
CA GLU A 94 8.14 -16.74 2.13
C GLU A 94 8.07 -15.91 0.84
N LEU A 95 8.37 -14.61 0.97
CA LEU A 95 8.48 -13.69 -0.16
C LEU A 95 9.94 -13.62 -0.63
N ASP A 96 10.28 -14.32 -1.71
CA ASP A 96 11.61 -14.27 -2.30
C ASP A 96 11.77 -13.06 -3.22
N VAL A 97 11.93 -11.89 -2.59
CA VAL A 97 12.12 -10.61 -3.27
C VAL A 97 13.58 -10.41 -3.70
N GLY A 98 14.53 -11.07 -3.02
CA GLY A 98 15.96 -10.83 -3.14
C GLY A 98 16.66 -11.53 -4.31
N LYS A 99 16.15 -12.67 -4.80
CA LYS A 99 16.80 -13.42 -5.89
C LYS A 99 16.50 -12.88 -7.29
N THR A 100 15.66 -11.85 -7.42
CA THR A 100 15.42 -11.19 -8.71
C THR A 100 16.46 -10.08 -8.91
N THR A 101 17.68 -10.47 -9.30
CA THR A 101 18.98 -9.76 -9.26
C THR A 101 19.11 -8.41 -10.02
N SER A 102 18.03 -7.69 -10.34
CA SER A 102 18.13 -6.41 -11.07
C SER A 102 17.07 -5.36 -10.71
N GLN A 103 16.16 -5.62 -9.76
CA GLN A 103 15.07 -4.68 -9.50
C GLN A 103 15.47 -3.53 -8.57
N THR A 104 15.06 -2.32 -8.93
CA THR A 104 15.12 -1.16 -8.02
C THR A 104 14.10 -1.33 -6.90
N LYS A 105 14.34 -0.72 -5.74
CA LYS A 105 13.39 -0.71 -4.61
C LYS A 105 11.97 -0.31 -5.05
N SER A 106 11.86 0.71 -5.92
CA SER A 106 10.57 1.19 -6.41
C SER A 106 9.80 0.10 -7.17
N LEU A 107 10.47 -0.65 -8.05
CA LEU A 107 9.87 -1.77 -8.78
C LEU A 107 9.47 -2.90 -7.84
N THR A 108 10.31 -3.19 -6.85
CA THR A 108 10.03 -4.17 -5.81
C THR A 108 8.79 -3.81 -4.99
N ASP A 109 8.70 -2.58 -4.50
CA ASP A 109 7.56 -2.12 -3.71
C ASP A 109 6.27 -2.15 -4.54
N LYS A 110 6.34 -1.71 -5.81
CA LYS A 110 5.19 -1.79 -6.74
C LYS A 110 4.69 -3.23 -6.88
N MET A 111 5.58 -4.18 -7.14
CA MET A 111 5.24 -5.60 -7.26
C MET A 111 4.63 -6.17 -5.96
N LEU A 112 5.15 -5.77 -4.80
CA LEU A 112 4.59 -6.18 -3.50
C LEU A 112 3.19 -5.60 -3.27
N ILE A 113 2.96 -4.35 -3.67
CA ILE A 113 1.67 -3.67 -3.53
C ILE A 113 0.61 -4.29 -4.46
N GLU A 114 0.96 -4.56 -5.71
CA GLU A 114 0.12 -5.32 -6.64
C GLU A 114 -0.24 -6.70 -6.08
N LEU A 115 0.76 -7.40 -5.51
CA LEU A 115 0.53 -8.69 -4.87
C LEU A 115 -0.39 -8.57 -3.64
N TRP A 116 -0.30 -7.48 -2.88
CA TRP A 116 -1.18 -7.25 -1.74
C TRP A 116 -2.64 -7.11 -2.17
N VAL A 117 -2.89 -6.32 -3.22
CA VAL A 117 -4.23 -6.14 -3.81
C VAL A 117 -4.73 -7.48 -4.37
N LEU A 118 -3.88 -8.23 -5.04
CA LEU A 118 -4.23 -9.56 -5.53
C LEU A 118 -4.58 -10.52 -4.38
N ALA A 119 -3.80 -10.51 -3.29
CA ALA A 119 -4.06 -11.32 -2.12
C ALA A 119 -5.39 -10.97 -1.44
N ASP A 120 -5.81 -9.70 -1.48
CA ASP A 120 -7.15 -9.26 -1.05
C ASP A 120 -8.23 -9.90 -1.91
N LYS A 121 -8.13 -9.77 -3.24
CA LYS A 121 -9.06 -10.38 -4.22
C LYS A 121 -9.15 -11.90 -4.06
N LEU A 122 -8.03 -12.55 -3.75
CA LEU A 122 -7.94 -14.01 -3.57
C LEU A 122 -8.27 -14.49 -2.15
N LEU A 123 -8.59 -13.57 -1.24
CA LEU A 123 -8.88 -13.81 0.17
C LEU A 123 -7.75 -14.58 0.88
N ILE A 124 -6.53 -14.05 0.81
CA ILE A 124 -5.33 -14.62 1.45
C ILE A 124 -4.74 -13.66 2.50
N PRO A 125 -5.39 -13.46 3.68
CA PRO A 125 -4.89 -12.54 4.70
C PRO A 125 -3.46 -12.80 5.20
N PRO A 126 -2.98 -14.04 5.37
CA PRO A 126 -1.60 -14.27 5.79
C PRO A 126 -0.56 -13.77 4.78
N LEU A 127 -0.88 -13.80 3.48
CA LEU A 127 -0.04 -13.21 2.45
C LEU A 127 -0.05 -11.68 2.54
N GLN A 128 -1.23 -11.05 2.70
CA GLN A 128 -1.34 -9.60 2.93
C GLN A 128 -0.46 -9.15 4.11
N ASN A 129 -0.49 -9.90 5.23
CA ASN A 129 0.33 -9.61 6.40
C ASN A 129 1.83 -9.80 6.12
N SER A 130 2.21 -10.89 5.43
CA SER A 130 3.61 -11.14 5.03
C SER A 130 4.16 -9.99 4.17
N ILE A 131 3.34 -9.48 3.26
CA ILE A 131 3.69 -8.35 2.39
C ILE A 131 3.86 -7.06 3.18
N VAL A 132 2.96 -6.76 4.14
CA VAL A 132 3.11 -5.58 5.02
C VAL A 132 4.43 -5.62 5.78
N GLN A 133 4.82 -6.78 6.31
CA GLN A 133 6.09 -6.94 7.01
C GLN A 133 7.29 -6.73 6.08
N GLU A 134 7.22 -7.29 4.86
CA GLU A 134 8.29 -7.13 3.87
C GLU A 134 8.43 -5.69 3.39
N LEU A 135 7.31 -5.02 3.11
CA LEU A 135 7.25 -3.61 2.77
C LEU A 135 7.89 -2.73 3.85
N GLU A 136 7.58 -2.98 5.13
CA GLU A 136 8.19 -2.26 6.25
C GLU A 136 9.69 -2.58 6.39
N ARG A 137 10.10 -3.82 6.14
CA ARG A 137 11.52 -4.22 6.10
C ARG A 137 12.28 -3.44 5.02
N GLN A 138 11.72 -3.33 3.82
CA GLN A 138 12.33 -2.59 2.72
C GLN A 138 12.38 -1.08 3.00
N ARG A 139 11.31 -0.50 3.56
CA ARG A 139 11.29 0.90 3.97
C ARG A 139 12.39 1.19 4.99
N LYS A 140 12.58 0.35 6.01
CA LYS A 140 13.66 0.49 7.00
C LYS A 140 15.04 0.36 6.37
N ARG A 141 15.24 -0.67 5.53
CA ARG A 141 16.53 -0.94 4.86
C ARG A 141 17.00 0.24 4.01
N PHE A 142 16.09 0.81 3.21
CA PHE A 142 16.41 1.87 2.26
C PHE A 142 16.10 3.27 2.77
N LYS A 143 15.52 3.40 3.98
CA LYS A 143 15.06 4.66 4.58
C LYS A 143 14.19 5.50 3.64
N ALA A 144 13.34 4.84 2.85
CA ALA A 144 12.54 5.48 1.82
C ALA A 144 11.14 4.85 1.70
N THR A 145 10.13 5.69 1.52
CA THR A 145 8.73 5.31 1.24
C THR A 145 8.43 5.53 -0.23
N SER A 146 7.84 4.54 -0.90
CA SER A 146 7.50 4.61 -2.33
C SER A 146 6.18 5.36 -2.56
N THR A 147 6.22 6.69 -2.44
CA THR A 147 5.02 7.54 -2.54
C THR A 147 4.33 7.44 -3.91
N SER A 148 5.07 7.10 -4.97
CA SER A 148 4.50 6.91 -6.32
C SER A 148 3.41 5.83 -6.41
N CYS A 149 3.35 4.91 -5.44
CA CYS A 149 2.34 3.85 -5.42
C CYS A 149 1.02 4.26 -4.73
N ILE A 150 0.96 5.44 -4.11
CA ILE A 150 -0.20 5.85 -3.31
C ILE A 150 -1.46 5.97 -4.15
N ASN A 151 -1.38 6.56 -5.36
CA ASN A 151 -2.53 6.63 -6.27
C ASN A 151 -3.09 5.25 -6.58
N TYR A 152 -2.23 4.29 -6.94
CA TYR A 152 -2.64 2.90 -7.19
C TYR A 152 -3.30 2.27 -5.95
N VAL A 153 -2.73 2.49 -4.76
CA VAL A 153 -3.30 1.96 -3.50
C VAL A 153 -4.70 2.53 -3.27
N TYR A 154 -4.93 3.82 -3.48
CA TYR A 154 -6.24 4.43 -3.31
C TYR A 154 -7.23 4.01 -4.41
N GLU A 155 -6.77 3.88 -5.66
CA GLU A 155 -7.60 3.40 -6.77
C GLU A 155 -8.06 1.95 -6.58
N LYS A 156 -7.18 1.07 -6.10
CA LYS A 156 -7.40 -0.38 -6.08
C LYS A 156 -7.86 -0.94 -4.73
N THR A 157 -8.10 -0.10 -3.72
CA THR A 157 -8.56 -0.55 -2.39
C THR A 157 -9.72 0.30 -1.88
N ALA A 158 -10.57 -0.28 -1.04
CA ALA A 158 -11.70 0.42 -0.43
C ALA A 158 -11.28 1.37 0.71
N PRO A 159 -12.10 2.38 1.06
CA PRO A 159 -11.92 3.18 2.26
C PRO A 159 -11.71 2.33 3.52
N GLY A 160 -10.77 2.72 4.37
CA GLY A 160 -10.43 1.97 5.57
C GLY A 160 -9.53 0.75 5.35
N SER A 161 -9.11 0.44 4.11
CA SER A 161 -8.16 -0.64 3.82
C SER A 161 -6.89 -0.56 4.68
N PRO A 162 -6.39 -1.68 5.24
CA PRO A 162 -5.13 -1.71 5.99
C PRO A 162 -3.95 -1.15 5.20
N LEU A 163 -3.90 -1.35 3.88
CA LEU A 163 -2.82 -0.83 3.04
C LEU A 163 -2.85 0.70 2.96
N ARG A 164 -4.04 1.32 2.82
CA ARG A 164 -4.19 2.78 2.90
C ARG A 164 -3.67 3.31 4.23
N ARG A 165 -4.05 2.68 5.35
CA ARG A 165 -3.58 3.09 6.69
C ARG A 165 -2.07 2.99 6.87
N LEU A 166 -1.44 1.96 6.29
CA LEU A 166 0.03 1.82 6.30
C LEU A 166 0.69 3.01 5.59
N PHE A 167 0.24 3.35 4.38
CA PHE A 167 0.78 4.47 3.61
C PHE A 167 0.55 5.82 4.29
N VAL A 168 -0.63 6.04 4.88
CA VAL A 168 -0.92 7.25 5.66
C VAL A 168 0.01 7.35 6.86
N SER A 169 0.23 6.25 7.59
CA SER A 169 1.19 6.21 8.70
C SER A 169 2.61 6.54 8.25
N TRP A 170 3.09 5.96 7.15
CA TRP A 170 4.41 6.31 6.63
C TRP A 170 4.51 7.76 6.18
N CYS A 171 3.44 8.34 5.62
CA CYS A 171 3.45 9.73 5.21
C CYS A 171 3.48 10.69 6.41
N ALA A 172 2.80 10.34 7.51
CA ALA A 172 2.85 11.11 8.74
C ALA A 172 4.23 11.09 9.40
N TRP A 173 4.91 9.95 9.40
CA TRP A 173 6.07 9.72 10.29
C TRP A 173 7.40 9.48 9.59
N ASN A 174 7.40 9.25 8.27
CA ASN A 174 8.59 8.81 7.53
C ASN A 174 8.81 9.52 6.20
N VAL A 175 7.84 10.31 5.72
CA VAL A 175 7.99 11.10 4.50
C VAL A 175 8.37 12.54 4.88
N ALA A 176 9.42 13.07 4.25
CA ALA A 176 9.86 14.44 4.47
C ALA A 176 8.87 15.44 3.86
N ARG A 177 8.75 16.64 4.48
CA ARG A 177 7.90 17.73 4.00
C ARG A 177 8.14 18.05 2.52
N SER A 178 9.40 18.14 2.09
CA SER A 178 9.75 18.47 0.70
C SER A 178 9.15 17.50 -0.31
N ARG A 179 8.88 16.24 0.07
CA ARG A 179 8.25 15.29 -0.85
C ARG A 179 6.84 15.69 -1.26
N PHE A 180 6.08 16.36 -0.39
CA PHE A 180 4.75 16.87 -0.71
C PHE A 180 4.81 18.08 -1.66
N GLU A 181 5.90 18.84 -1.62
CA GLU A 181 6.16 20.00 -2.49
C GLU A 181 6.74 19.55 -3.85
N ASP A 182 7.70 18.63 -3.84
CA ASP A 182 8.38 18.11 -5.04
C ASP A 182 7.47 17.22 -5.90
N ARG A 183 6.54 16.50 -5.26
CA ARG A 183 5.74 15.42 -5.86
C ARG A 183 4.27 15.44 -5.40
N PRO A 184 3.55 16.57 -5.52
CA PRO A 184 2.17 16.67 -5.08
C PRO A 184 1.25 15.68 -5.80
N GLU A 185 1.57 15.29 -7.04
CA GLU A 185 0.81 14.35 -7.87
C GLU A 185 0.73 12.94 -7.27
N HIS A 186 1.63 12.59 -6.34
CA HIS A 186 1.58 11.30 -5.65
C HIS A 186 0.50 11.21 -4.57
N PHE A 187 -0.08 12.33 -4.15
CA PHE A 187 -0.92 12.41 -2.96
C PHE A 187 -2.38 12.73 -3.34
N PRO A 188 -3.22 11.72 -3.62
CA PRO A 188 -4.62 11.96 -3.96
C PRO A 188 -5.35 12.60 -2.77
N LYS A 189 -6.39 13.40 -3.07
CA LYS A 189 -7.17 14.16 -2.08
C LYS A 189 -7.62 13.30 -0.90
N GLU A 190 -8.15 12.11 -1.16
CA GLU A 190 -8.61 11.19 -0.11
C GLU A 190 -7.48 10.83 0.87
N MET A 191 -6.27 10.61 0.36
CA MET A 191 -5.12 10.30 1.21
C MET A 191 -4.75 11.47 2.11
N LEU A 192 -4.75 12.69 1.56
CA LEU A 192 -4.45 13.90 2.33
C LEU A 192 -5.48 14.11 3.45
N LEU A 193 -6.76 13.80 3.20
CA LEU A 193 -7.80 13.84 4.23
C LEU A 193 -7.55 12.79 5.33
N ASP A 194 -7.18 11.56 4.97
CA ASP A 194 -6.84 10.52 5.93
C ASP A 194 -5.60 10.90 6.77
N LEU A 195 -4.60 11.54 6.14
CA LEU A 195 -3.41 12.06 6.80
C LEU A 195 -3.74 13.16 7.80
N VAL A 196 -4.54 14.16 7.39
CA VAL A 196 -4.97 15.25 8.28
C VAL A 196 -5.78 14.69 9.46
N GLN A 197 -6.68 13.73 9.21
CA GLN A 197 -7.43 13.07 10.29
C GLN A 197 -6.50 12.35 11.28
N LEU A 198 -5.51 11.59 10.78
CA LEU A 198 -4.53 10.92 11.63
C LEU A 198 -3.74 11.92 12.48
N LEU A 199 -3.24 13.00 11.87
CA LEU A 199 -2.47 14.02 12.58
C LEU A 199 -3.35 14.75 13.60
N ALA A 200 -4.56 15.16 13.23
CA ALA A 200 -5.49 15.87 14.11
C ALA A 200 -5.91 15.05 15.33
N GLN A 201 -6.04 13.72 15.18
CA GLN A 201 -6.30 12.79 16.28
C GLN A 201 -5.10 12.63 17.23
N ARG A 202 -3.88 12.87 16.75
CA ARG A 202 -2.64 12.68 17.52
C ARG A 202 -2.11 13.96 18.16
N VAL A 203 -2.48 15.13 17.67
CA VAL A 203 -2.12 16.43 18.27
C VAL A 203 -3.04 16.71 19.47
N PRO A 204 -2.51 16.80 20.71
CA PRO A 204 -3.32 17.15 21.89
C PRO A 204 -3.97 18.52 21.77
N THR A 205 -5.15 18.69 22.37
CA THR A 205 -5.86 19.99 22.38
C THR A 205 -5.00 21.11 22.97
N SER A 206 -4.25 20.83 24.04
CA SER A 206 -3.33 21.80 24.66
C SER A 206 -2.23 22.28 23.70
N THR A 207 -1.69 21.39 22.87
CA THR A 207 -0.71 21.76 21.83
C THR A 207 -1.35 22.66 20.77
N LYS A 208 -2.60 22.38 20.35
CA LYS A 208 -3.33 23.23 19.41
C LYS A 208 -3.56 24.63 19.99
N GLU A 209 -3.97 24.70 21.26
CA GLU A 209 -4.21 25.97 21.96
C GLU A 209 -2.93 26.79 22.13
N ALA A 210 -1.80 26.14 22.45
CA ALA A 210 -0.51 26.82 22.56
C ALA A 210 -0.07 27.42 21.22
N LEU A 211 -0.07 26.61 20.15
CA LEU A 211 0.30 27.06 18.80
C LEU A 211 -0.64 28.16 18.28
N ALA A 212 -1.93 28.10 18.62
CA ALA A 212 -2.89 29.14 18.23
C ALA A 212 -2.59 30.49 18.90
N LYS A 213 -2.05 30.49 20.13
CA LYS A 213 -1.66 31.72 20.86
C LYS A 213 -0.33 32.29 20.37
N GLU A 214 0.57 31.44 19.90
CA GLU A 214 1.89 31.83 19.39
C GLU A 214 1.86 32.37 17.95
N ARG A 215 0.68 32.37 17.31
CA ARG A 215 0.53 32.79 15.93
C ARG A 215 0.81 34.29 15.76
N ASP A 216 1.87 34.62 15.03
CA ASP A 216 2.14 36.00 14.61
C ASP A 216 1.20 36.38 13.46
N MET A 217 0.33 37.37 13.69
CA MET A 217 -0.63 37.80 12.68
C MET A 217 0.05 38.49 11.49
N LYS A 218 1.28 39.01 11.67
CA LYS A 218 2.05 39.63 10.59
C LYS A 218 2.41 38.66 9.47
N GLU A 219 2.45 37.35 9.76
CA GLU A 219 2.66 36.32 8.73
C GLU A 219 1.55 36.33 7.66
N PHE A 220 0.36 36.81 8.01
CA PHE A 220 -0.80 36.85 7.11
C PHE A 220 -1.08 38.24 6.53
N GLU A 221 -0.30 39.25 6.93
CA GLU A 221 -0.42 40.61 6.38
C GLU A 221 0.14 40.63 4.96
N VAL A 222 -0.63 41.18 4.02
CA VAL A 222 -0.18 41.38 2.64
C VAL A 222 0.65 42.66 2.60
N PRO A 223 1.89 42.65 2.05
CA PRO A 223 2.66 43.87 1.89
C PRO A 223 1.87 44.89 1.05
N LEU A 224 1.76 46.12 1.54
CA LEU A 224 1.28 47.23 0.72
C LEU A 224 2.34 47.46 -0.37
N GLY A 225 1.94 47.39 -1.63
CA GLY A 225 2.85 47.67 -2.75
C GLY A 225 3.45 49.07 -2.59
N GLU A 226 4.71 49.23 -2.97
CA GLU A 226 5.26 50.56 -3.19
C GLU A 226 4.48 51.14 -4.37
N ASP A 227 3.69 52.19 -4.12
CA ASP A 227 3.12 52.98 -5.20
C ASP A 227 4.31 53.45 -6.05
N GLU A 228 4.43 52.94 -7.29
CA GLU A 228 5.38 53.48 -8.26
C GLU A 228 4.96 54.95 -8.47
N ASP A 229 5.68 55.86 -7.82
CA ASP A 229 5.53 57.30 -8.01
C ASP A 229 5.62 57.59 -9.52
N GLU A 230 4.48 57.92 -10.13
CA GLU A 230 4.33 58.49 -11.49
C GLU A 230 4.94 59.90 -11.56
N ASP A 231 6.17 60.09 -11.09
CA ASP A 231 6.90 61.36 -11.15
C ASP A 231 8.15 61.20 -12.04
N ASP A 232 7.95 60.90 -13.32
CA ASP A 232 8.96 61.15 -14.36
C ASP A 232 8.31 61.30 -15.75
N ILE A 233 7.37 62.25 -15.87
CA ILE A 233 7.03 62.88 -17.16
C ILE A 233 7.05 64.40 -16.97
N MET A 234 8.25 65.00 -16.96
CA MET A 234 8.46 66.38 -17.43
C MET A 234 9.58 66.30 -18.47
N GLU A 235 9.21 66.26 -19.75
CA GLU A 235 9.26 67.43 -20.65
C GLU A 235 10.64 68.11 -20.66
N ASP A 236 11.61 67.50 -21.36
CA ASP A 236 12.71 68.24 -21.95
C ASP A 236 12.28 68.71 -23.35
N SER A 237 11.66 69.89 -23.38
CA SER A 237 11.62 70.76 -24.55
C SER A 237 12.63 71.89 -24.36
N ASP A 238 13.76 71.80 -25.06
CA ASP A 238 14.40 72.89 -25.83
C ASP A 238 15.66 72.41 -26.58
#